data_AF-A0A7S1VX58-F1
#
_entry.id   AF-A0A7S1VX58-F1
#
_cell.length_a   1.000
_cell.length_b   1.000
_cell.length_c   1.000
_cell.angle_alpha   90.00
_cell.angle_beta   90.00
_cell.angle_gamma   90.00
#
_symmetry.space_group_name_H-M   'P 1'
#
loop_
_entity.id
_entity.type
_entity.pdbx_description
1 polymer ?
#
loop_
_entity_poly.entity_id
_entity_poly.type
_entity_poly.pdbx_seq_one_letter_code
_entity_poly.pdbx_strand_id
1 'polypeptide(L)'
;IFGGGGGDGSASSAGGGVGAAPNNNAQASNNNGVGPPFNEIRQGTPVVTQNLVNSPELNGRHGQIVSFDSSNGRYLVRLQPSTRNQASSSSGGSASATTVAMKPEKLLQMVRVKVHSLQSQPQLNGLDGQIRSYSSERDRYVVRVAYVDQEVFRSLPPEMQLEVSLHPPETRDISVSCNNIRIAVGTHVRLEGLEQRVQWNGKYGRIVKWIDGGEGGDGGRYEVRLSRQYAVLVKPQNVRL
;
A
#
# COMPACT_ATOMS: atom_id res chain seq x y z
N ILE A 1 -18.34 -60.52 -58.88
CA ILE A 1 -17.52 -59.45 -59.48
C ILE A 1 -16.28 -59.29 -58.60
N PHE A 2 -15.13 -59.22 -59.27
CA PHE A 2 -13.75 -59.40 -58.80
C PHE A 2 -13.21 -58.33 -57.84
N GLY A 3 -12.17 -58.74 -57.11
CA GLY A 3 -11.02 -57.89 -56.73
C GLY A 3 -10.95 -57.54 -55.24
N GLY A 4 -9.83 -57.66 -54.53
CA GLY A 4 -8.45 -58.00 -54.90
C GLY A 4 -7.54 -57.85 -53.67
N GLY A 5 -6.28 -58.27 -53.79
CA GLY A 5 -5.26 -58.39 -52.73
C GLY A 5 -4.99 -57.10 -51.94
N GLY A 6 -4.31 -57.12 -50.79
CA GLY A 6 -3.12 -57.89 -50.44
C GLY A 6 -2.11 -56.90 -49.85
N GLY A 7 -1.27 -57.32 -48.91
CA GLY A 7 -0.15 -56.49 -48.45
C GLY A 7 0.28 -56.71 -47.00
N ASP A 8 1.09 -57.75 -46.79
CA ASP A 8 1.96 -57.86 -45.63
C ASP A 8 3.10 -56.84 -45.72
N GLY A 9 3.47 -56.26 -44.58
CA GLY A 9 4.58 -55.31 -44.48
C GLY A 9 5.06 -55.15 -43.05
N SER A 10 5.88 -56.10 -42.59
CA SER A 10 6.73 -55.94 -41.41
C SER A 10 7.82 -54.91 -41.68
N ALA A 11 7.97 -53.92 -40.80
CA ALA A 11 9.20 -53.14 -40.68
C ALA A 11 9.42 -52.73 -39.22
N SER A 12 10.37 -53.43 -38.60
CA SER A 12 11.03 -53.09 -37.35
C SER A 12 11.81 -51.77 -37.46
N SER A 13 11.63 -50.87 -36.50
CA SER A 13 12.47 -49.69 -36.30
C SER A 13 12.75 -49.51 -34.82
N ALA A 14 13.92 -49.99 -34.39
CA ALA A 14 14.55 -49.65 -33.13
C ALA A 14 15.21 -48.26 -33.26
N GLY A 15 14.94 -47.36 -32.31
CA GLY A 15 15.57 -46.05 -32.22
C GLY A 15 15.47 -45.52 -30.79
N GLY A 16 16.58 -45.56 -30.06
CA GLY A 16 16.72 -44.96 -28.74
C GLY A 16 16.68 -43.43 -28.79
N GLY A 17 16.11 -42.82 -27.76
CA GLY A 17 15.96 -41.37 -27.64
C GLY A 17 15.88 -40.94 -26.18
N VAL A 18 16.98 -40.33 -25.74
CA VAL A 18 17.30 -39.81 -24.41
C VAL A 18 16.39 -38.61 -24.05
N GLY A 19 16.00 -38.48 -22.77
CA GLY A 19 15.76 -37.18 -22.13
C GLY A 19 14.33 -36.64 -22.10
N ALA A 20 13.48 -37.16 -21.20
CA ALA A 20 12.25 -36.48 -20.79
C ALA A 20 12.46 -35.77 -19.45
N ALA A 21 12.89 -34.51 -19.50
CA ALA A 21 12.80 -33.61 -18.36
C ALA A 21 11.34 -33.14 -18.20
N PRO A 22 10.76 -33.16 -16.99
CA PRO A 22 9.41 -32.67 -16.78
C PRO A 22 9.35 -31.17 -17.03
N ASN A 23 8.57 -30.81 -18.05
CA ASN A 23 8.23 -29.45 -18.42
C ASN A 23 7.39 -28.83 -17.29
N ASN A 24 8.07 -28.18 -16.34
CA ASN A 24 7.48 -27.27 -15.37
C ASN A 24 6.92 -26.05 -16.11
N ASN A 25 5.78 -26.23 -16.77
CA ASN A 25 4.95 -25.14 -17.25
C ASN A 25 4.22 -24.53 -16.04
N ALA A 26 5.00 -23.99 -15.11
CA ALA A 26 4.50 -22.98 -14.19
C ALA A 26 4.14 -21.79 -15.07
N GLN A 27 2.84 -21.64 -15.32
CA GLN A 27 2.22 -20.41 -15.80
C GLN A 27 2.57 -19.30 -14.80
N ALA A 28 3.78 -18.77 -14.92
CA ALA A 28 4.07 -17.41 -14.58
C ALA A 28 3.22 -16.58 -15.54
N SER A 29 2.05 -16.17 -15.04
CA SER A 29 1.29 -15.05 -15.61
C SER A 29 2.21 -13.83 -15.61
N ASN A 30 3.01 -13.72 -16.66
CA ASN A 30 3.66 -12.49 -17.09
C ASN A 30 2.54 -11.55 -17.49
N ASN A 31 2.08 -10.80 -16.49
CA ASN A 31 1.07 -9.76 -16.60
C ASN A 31 1.67 -8.59 -17.41
N ASN A 32 1.62 -8.74 -18.73
CA ASN A 32 1.97 -7.74 -19.74
C ASN A 32 1.24 -6.42 -19.48
N GLY A 33 1.98 -5.34 -19.23
CA GLY A 33 1.66 -3.97 -19.68
C GLY A 33 0.41 -3.26 -19.15
N VAL A 34 -0.42 -3.89 -18.31
CA VAL A 34 -1.58 -3.25 -17.68
C VAL A 34 -1.19 -2.98 -16.24
N GLY A 35 -0.82 -1.72 -15.94
CA GLY A 35 -0.74 -1.27 -14.55
C GLY A 35 -2.02 -1.68 -13.80
N PRO A 36 -1.95 -1.88 -12.46
CA PRO A 36 -3.05 -2.43 -11.69
C PRO A 36 -4.37 -1.72 -12.03
N PRO A 37 -5.50 -2.46 -12.05
CA PRO A 37 -6.79 -1.89 -12.36
C PRO A 37 -7.01 -0.63 -11.53
N PHE A 38 -7.50 0.41 -12.19
CA PHE A 38 -7.93 1.60 -11.48
C PHE A 38 -9.03 1.20 -10.50
N ASN A 39 -9.20 1.96 -9.41
CA ASN A 39 -10.15 1.66 -8.34
C ASN A 39 -9.72 0.56 -7.34
N GLU A 40 -8.45 0.15 -7.33
CA GLU A 40 -7.92 -0.83 -6.37
C GLU A 40 -6.60 -0.37 -5.71
N ILE A 41 -6.38 -0.79 -4.46
CA ILE A 41 -5.10 -0.69 -3.77
C ILE A 41 -4.16 -1.72 -4.40
N ARG A 42 -2.91 -1.33 -4.69
CA ARG A 42 -1.95 -2.22 -5.33
C ARG A 42 -1.65 -3.44 -4.47
N GLN A 43 -1.55 -4.60 -5.11
CA GLN A 43 -0.91 -5.76 -4.51
C GLN A 43 0.50 -5.37 -4.02
N GLY A 44 0.87 -5.91 -2.87
CA GLY A 44 2.13 -5.61 -2.22
C GLY A 44 2.10 -4.37 -1.33
N THR A 45 1.03 -3.57 -1.34
CA THR A 45 0.92 -2.38 -0.50
C THR A 45 0.90 -2.77 0.99
N PRO A 46 1.78 -2.19 1.82
CA PRO A 46 1.76 -2.41 3.26
C PRO A 46 0.57 -1.71 3.89
N VAL A 47 -0.15 -2.42 4.76
CA VAL A 47 -1.35 -1.91 5.42
C VAL A 47 -1.34 -2.24 6.90
N VAL A 48 -2.07 -1.44 7.67
CA VAL A 48 -2.45 -1.73 9.05
C VAL A 48 -3.95 -1.91 9.10
N THR A 49 -4.39 -2.91 9.85
CA THR A 49 -5.80 -3.20 10.09
C THR A 49 -6.34 -2.29 11.20
N GLN A 50 -7.54 -1.75 11.00
CA GLN A 50 -8.13 -0.83 11.97
C GLN A 50 -9.66 -0.89 11.99
N ASN A 51 -10.24 -0.45 13.11
CA ASN A 51 -11.69 -0.30 13.30
C ASN A 51 -12.51 -1.58 13.05
N LEU A 52 -11.91 -2.77 13.24
CA LEU A 52 -12.62 -4.04 13.23
C LEU A 52 -13.39 -4.20 14.55
N VAL A 53 -14.71 -4.33 14.43
CA VAL A 53 -15.62 -4.49 15.58
C VAL A 53 -15.78 -5.96 15.95
N ASN A 54 -15.89 -6.84 14.95
CA ASN A 54 -16.13 -8.28 15.16
C ASN A 54 -14.84 -9.07 15.39
N SER A 55 -13.68 -8.46 15.17
CA SER A 55 -12.35 -9.07 15.34
C SER A 55 -11.37 -8.03 15.86
N PRO A 56 -11.63 -7.43 17.04
CA PRO A 56 -10.83 -6.33 17.56
C PRO A 56 -9.37 -6.73 17.83
N GLU A 57 -9.10 -8.02 18.07
CA GLU A 57 -7.76 -8.59 18.23
C GLU A 57 -6.88 -8.47 16.97
N LEU A 58 -7.51 -8.26 15.81
CA LEU A 58 -6.79 -8.02 14.57
C LEU A 58 -6.44 -6.55 14.39
N ASN A 59 -6.97 -5.59 15.15
CA ASN A 59 -6.63 -4.17 14.99
C ASN A 59 -5.17 -3.88 15.34
N GLY A 60 -4.54 -2.98 14.58
CA GLY A 60 -3.13 -2.61 14.73
C GLY A 60 -2.16 -3.62 14.13
N ARG A 61 -2.64 -4.72 13.53
CA ARG A 61 -1.76 -5.70 12.89
C ARG A 61 -1.29 -5.21 11.53
N HIS A 62 -0.01 -5.44 11.27
CA HIS A 62 0.60 -5.15 9.98
C HIS A 62 0.32 -6.28 9.00
N GLY A 63 0.11 -5.91 7.74
CA GLY A 63 -0.08 -6.87 6.66
C GLY A 63 0.27 -6.29 5.29
N GLN A 64 0.05 -7.10 4.28
CA GLN A 64 0.31 -6.76 2.89
C GLN A 64 -0.87 -7.18 2.03
N ILE A 65 -1.30 -6.30 1.11
CA ILE A 65 -2.35 -6.65 0.13
C ILE A 65 -1.84 -7.78 -0.77
N VAL A 66 -2.57 -8.88 -0.84
CA VAL A 66 -2.29 -10.01 -1.73
C VAL A 66 -3.08 -9.87 -3.03
N SER A 67 -4.39 -9.62 -2.92
CA SER A 67 -5.25 -9.44 -4.08
C SER A 67 -6.55 -8.77 -3.65
N PHE A 68 -7.31 -8.27 -4.62
CA PHE A 68 -8.67 -7.79 -4.43
C PHE A 68 -9.66 -8.82 -4.97
N ASP A 69 -10.59 -9.22 -4.13
CA ASP A 69 -11.74 -10.03 -4.51
C ASP A 69 -12.88 -9.08 -4.88
N SER A 70 -13.04 -8.87 -6.19
CA SER A 70 -14.07 -7.99 -6.75
C SER A 70 -15.49 -8.53 -6.54
N SER A 71 -15.65 -9.85 -6.35
CA SER A 71 -16.97 -10.46 -6.13
C SER A 71 -17.55 -10.09 -4.77
N ASN A 72 -16.70 -10.03 -3.75
CA ASN A 72 -17.08 -9.72 -2.37
C ASN A 72 -16.72 -8.29 -1.94
N GLY A 73 -16.00 -7.55 -2.78
CA GLY A 73 -15.52 -6.20 -2.49
C GLY A 73 -14.52 -6.17 -1.33
N ARG A 74 -13.66 -7.19 -1.21
CA ARG A 74 -12.73 -7.37 -0.09
C ARG A 74 -11.30 -7.57 -0.57
N TYR A 75 -10.33 -7.07 0.17
CA TYR A 75 -8.92 -7.37 -0.04
C TYR A 75 -8.52 -8.61 0.75
N LEU A 76 -7.80 -9.52 0.11
CA LEU A 76 -7.04 -10.55 0.80
C LEU A 76 -5.77 -9.90 1.35
N VAL A 77 -5.60 -9.93 2.66
CA VAL A 77 -4.46 -9.32 3.35
C VAL A 77 -3.68 -10.41 4.06
N ARG A 78 -2.40 -10.54 3.72
CA ARG A 78 -1.47 -11.42 4.43
C ARG A 78 -0.96 -10.68 5.66
N LEU A 79 -1.45 -11.06 6.83
CA LEU A 79 -1.04 -10.48 8.11
C LEU A 79 0.32 -11.05 8.54
N GLN A 80 1.15 -10.19 9.11
CA GLN A 80 2.40 -10.61 9.73
C GLN A 80 2.10 -11.46 10.98
N PRO A 81 2.92 -12.49 11.27
CA PRO A 81 2.75 -13.30 12.46
C PRO A 81 2.87 -12.44 13.72
N SER A 82 1.97 -12.64 14.67
CA SER A 82 1.98 -11.93 15.95
C SER A 82 3.12 -12.47 16.83
N THR A 83 4.07 -11.61 17.19
CA THR A 83 5.21 -11.94 18.04
C THR A 83 4.83 -12.31 19.48
N ARG A 84 3.60 -11.98 19.91
CA ARG A 84 3.10 -12.24 21.27
C ARG A 84 3.03 -13.74 21.65
N ASN A 85 3.05 -14.65 20.66
CA ASN A 85 3.01 -16.10 20.88
C ASN A 85 4.36 -16.80 20.61
N GLN A 86 5.48 -16.06 20.48
CA GLN A 86 6.80 -16.66 20.23
C GLN A 86 7.68 -16.82 21.49
N ALA A 87 7.16 -16.54 22.69
CA ALA A 87 7.93 -16.74 23.93
C ALA A 87 7.83 -18.17 24.52
N SER A 88 7.04 -19.07 23.91
CA SER A 88 6.77 -20.40 24.50
C SER A 88 6.94 -21.60 23.56
N SER A 89 7.49 -21.42 22.35
CA SER A 89 7.81 -22.56 21.48
C SER A 89 9.23 -22.46 20.92
N SER A 90 10.17 -23.07 21.63
CA SER A 90 11.53 -23.40 21.19
C SER A 90 11.56 -24.55 20.16
N SER A 91 10.57 -24.63 19.28
CA SER A 91 10.58 -25.54 18.14
C SER A 91 10.43 -24.71 16.87
N GLY A 92 11.28 -24.97 15.88
CA GLY A 92 11.41 -24.23 14.61
C GLY A 92 10.20 -24.32 13.68
N GLY A 93 9.00 -24.05 14.19
CA GLY A 93 7.78 -23.89 13.41
C GLY A 93 7.73 -22.50 12.81
N SER A 94 7.96 -22.42 11.50
CA SER A 94 7.74 -21.22 10.69
C SER A 94 6.38 -20.61 11.00
N ALA A 95 6.35 -19.47 11.69
CA ALA A 95 5.11 -18.78 12.04
C ALA A 95 4.34 -18.44 10.76
N SER A 96 3.30 -19.23 10.48
CA SER A 96 2.58 -19.17 9.20
C SER A 96 1.81 -17.85 9.11
N ALA A 97 2.11 -17.07 8.08
CA ALA A 97 1.40 -15.82 7.82
C ALA A 97 -0.08 -16.13 7.51
N THR A 98 -0.99 -15.51 8.25
CA THR A 98 -2.43 -15.73 8.07
C THR A 98 -2.97 -14.76 7.03
N THR A 99 -3.71 -15.26 6.04
CA THR A 99 -4.42 -14.43 5.07
C THR A 99 -5.87 -14.24 5.50
N VAL A 100 -6.34 -12.99 5.52
CA VAL A 100 -7.71 -12.64 5.95
C VAL A 100 -8.35 -11.72 4.91
N ALA A 101 -9.63 -11.94 4.61
CA ALA A 101 -10.40 -11.09 3.72
C ALA A 101 -10.99 -9.89 4.47
N MET A 102 -10.60 -8.67 4.09
CA MET A 102 -10.95 -7.44 4.78
C MET A 102 -11.63 -6.42 3.87
N LYS A 103 -12.58 -5.67 4.42
CA LYS A 103 -13.17 -4.54 3.69
C LYS A 103 -12.16 -3.39 3.56
N PRO A 104 -12.24 -2.57 2.49
CA PRO A 104 -11.30 -1.48 2.28
C PRO A 104 -11.28 -0.46 3.43
N GLU A 105 -12.43 -0.18 4.07
CA GLU A 105 -12.54 0.80 5.16
C GLU A 105 -11.84 0.34 6.45
N LYS A 106 -11.44 -0.94 6.52
CA LYS A 106 -10.77 -1.55 7.68
C LYS A 106 -9.26 -1.64 7.50
N LEU A 107 -8.75 -1.07 6.42
CA LEU A 107 -7.34 -1.04 6.07
C LEU A 107 -6.86 0.41 6.05
N LEU A 108 -5.63 0.62 6.49
CA LEU A 108 -4.91 1.88 6.40
C LEU A 108 -3.61 1.64 5.66
N GLN A 109 -3.39 2.32 4.54
CA GLN A 109 -2.11 2.22 3.84
C GLN A 109 -0.97 2.87 4.63
N MET A 110 0.12 2.13 4.80
CA MET A 110 1.33 2.62 5.45
C MET A 110 2.20 3.41 4.46
N VAL A 111 1.82 4.66 4.23
CA VAL A 111 2.48 5.53 3.26
C VAL A 111 3.39 6.54 3.93
N ARG A 112 4.38 7.02 3.17
CA ARG A 112 5.16 8.20 3.54
C ARG A 112 4.38 9.46 3.18
N VAL A 113 4.40 10.42 4.09
CA VAL A 113 3.79 11.74 3.91
C VAL A 113 4.78 12.80 4.33
N LYS A 114 4.65 14.00 3.76
CA LYS A 114 5.39 15.17 4.21
C LYS A 114 4.48 16.07 5.03
N VAL A 115 4.88 16.41 6.23
CA VAL A 115 4.13 17.30 7.12
C VAL A 115 4.24 18.74 6.62
N HIS A 116 3.14 19.49 6.63
CA HIS A 116 3.15 20.90 6.22
C HIS A 116 2.06 21.73 6.89
N SER A 117 2.25 23.05 6.85
CA SER A 117 1.26 24.05 7.27
C SER A 117 0.74 23.86 8.71
N LEU A 118 1.51 23.20 9.59
CA LEU A 118 1.24 23.14 11.02
C LEU A 118 1.54 24.51 11.64
N GLN A 119 0.53 25.12 12.23
CA GLN A 119 0.67 26.42 12.93
C GLN A 119 1.15 26.25 14.37
N SER A 120 0.71 25.19 15.05
CA SER A 120 1.06 24.94 16.47
C SER A 120 2.48 24.40 16.65
N GLN A 121 3.03 23.72 15.66
CA GLN A 121 4.39 23.18 15.68
C GLN A 121 5.06 23.39 14.31
N PRO A 122 5.41 24.65 13.96
CA PRO A 122 5.97 24.98 12.65
C PRO A 122 7.28 24.26 12.33
N GLN A 123 8.06 23.91 13.35
CA GLN A 123 9.34 23.19 13.22
C GLN A 123 9.20 21.77 12.66
N LEU A 124 7.99 21.20 12.67
CA LEU A 124 7.73 19.88 12.08
C LEU A 124 7.37 19.96 10.60
N ASN A 125 7.16 21.16 10.05
CA ASN A 125 6.85 21.34 8.64
C ASN A 125 8.08 21.00 7.78
N GLY A 126 7.84 20.29 6.68
CA GLY A 126 8.88 19.84 5.76
C GLY A 126 9.41 18.44 6.07
N LEU A 127 9.19 17.93 7.28
CA LEU A 127 9.63 16.59 7.68
C LEU A 127 8.80 15.50 6.98
N ASP A 128 9.49 14.44 6.57
CA ASP A 128 8.86 13.22 6.10
C ASP A 128 8.47 12.34 7.31
N GLY A 129 7.31 11.71 7.22
CA GLY A 129 6.78 10.83 8.25
C GLY A 129 6.05 9.63 7.66
N GLN A 130 5.75 8.66 8.51
CA GLN A 130 5.01 7.45 8.15
C GLN A 130 3.67 7.44 8.86
N ILE A 131 2.58 7.19 8.12
CA ILE A 131 1.26 7.00 8.72
C ILE A 131 1.26 5.75 9.61
N ARG A 132 0.80 5.91 10.85
CA ARG A 132 0.68 4.84 11.85
C ARG A 132 -0.76 4.42 12.09
N SER A 133 -1.65 5.38 12.25
CA SER A 133 -3.08 5.15 12.47
C SER A 133 -3.91 6.33 12.01
N TYR A 134 -5.22 6.15 11.95
CA TYR A 134 -6.19 7.20 11.66
C TYR A 134 -7.29 7.19 12.71
N SER A 135 -7.56 8.34 13.31
CA SER A 135 -8.66 8.54 14.24
C SER A 135 -9.84 9.15 13.48
N SER A 136 -10.89 8.36 13.28
CA SER A 136 -12.12 8.82 12.64
C SER A 136 -12.87 9.84 13.50
N GLU A 137 -12.78 9.74 14.83
CA GLU A 137 -13.42 10.68 15.76
C GLU A 137 -12.86 12.09 15.65
N ARG A 138 -11.54 12.20 15.43
CA ARG A 138 -10.84 13.49 15.36
C ARG A 138 -10.54 13.94 13.93
N ASP A 139 -10.88 13.12 12.93
CA ASP A 139 -10.51 13.28 11.52
C ASP A 139 -9.01 13.58 11.33
N ARG A 140 -8.17 12.82 12.04
CA ARG A 140 -6.71 13.05 12.12
C ARG A 140 -5.91 11.78 11.92
N TYR A 141 -4.81 11.91 11.20
CA TYR A 141 -3.78 10.89 11.10
C TYR A 141 -2.81 11.00 12.27
N VAL A 142 -2.35 9.86 12.74
CA VAL A 142 -1.15 9.76 13.56
C VAL A 142 0.03 9.48 12.64
N VAL A 143 0.98 10.38 12.61
CA VAL A 143 2.16 10.32 11.75
C VAL A 143 3.39 10.18 12.63
N ARG A 144 4.20 9.15 12.37
CA ARG A 144 5.52 9.03 12.98
C ARG A 144 6.50 9.86 12.17
N VAL A 145 7.05 10.90 12.77
CA VAL A 145 8.12 11.71 12.18
C VAL A 145 9.43 11.44 12.91
N ALA A 146 10.52 11.44 12.16
CA ALA A 146 11.84 11.55 12.75
C ALA A 146 12.03 13.02 13.16
N TYR A 147 12.36 13.27 14.42
CA TYR A 147 12.48 14.61 14.97
C TYR A 147 13.73 14.72 15.81
N VAL A 148 14.35 15.89 15.77
CA VAL A 148 15.45 16.24 16.65
C VAL A 148 15.08 17.55 17.29
N ASP A 149 15.16 17.62 18.61
CA ASP A 149 14.95 18.86 19.31
C ASP A 149 16.01 19.88 18.89
N GLN A 150 15.56 21.07 18.48
CA GLN A 150 16.45 22.07 17.90
C GLN A 150 17.41 22.68 18.93
N GLU A 151 17.04 22.73 20.21
CA GLU A 151 17.92 23.20 21.28
C GLU A 151 19.00 22.15 21.55
N VAL A 152 18.61 20.88 21.62
CA VAL A 152 19.56 19.76 21.74
C VAL A 152 20.49 19.75 20.54
N PHE A 153 19.97 19.84 19.32
CA PHE A 153 20.77 19.84 18.09
C PHE A 153 21.82 20.96 18.06
N ARG A 154 21.44 22.19 18.47
CA ARG A 154 22.37 23.33 18.52
C ARG A 154 23.43 23.18 19.60
N SER A 155 23.15 22.43 20.67
CA SER A 155 24.12 22.15 21.73
C SER A 155 25.15 21.08 21.35
N LEU A 156 24.89 20.29 20.30
CA LEU A 156 25.80 19.24 19.84
C LEU A 156 27.01 19.81 19.07
N PRO A 157 28.18 19.16 19.15
CA PRO A 157 29.32 19.46 18.29
C PRO A 157 28.97 19.32 16.78
N PRO A 158 29.61 20.09 15.88
CA PRO A 158 29.31 20.05 14.43
C PRO A 158 29.40 18.65 13.80
N GLU A 159 30.32 17.80 14.25
CA GLU A 159 30.46 16.42 13.77
C GLU A 159 29.25 15.54 14.14
N MET A 160 28.67 15.73 15.31
CA MET A 160 27.48 15.02 15.76
C MET A 160 26.21 15.58 15.13
N GLN A 161 26.16 16.88 14.83
CA GLN A 161 25.05 17.49 14.10
C GLN A 161 24.85 16.85 12.73
N LEU A 162 25.93 16.52 12.02
CA LEU A 162 25.85 15.84 10.73
C LEU A 162 25.27 14.42 10.87
N GLU A 163 25.74 13.67 11.85
CA GLU A 163 25.28 12.30 12.12
C GLU A 163 23.80 12.26 12.53
N VAL A 164 23.39 13.14 13.45
CA VAL A 164 22.01 13.26 13.93
C VAL A 164 21.06 13.73 12.83
N SER A 165 21.54 14.56 11.90
CA SER A 165 20.74 14.96 10.72
C SER A 165 20.50 13.79 9.76
N LEU A 166 21.47 12.88 9.62
CA LEU A 166 21.36 11.69 8.77
C LEU A 166 20.60 10.55 9.46
N HIS A 167 20.74 10.43 10.78
CA HIS A 167 20.15 9.38 11.60
C HIS A 167 19.53 10.01 12.86
N PRO A 168 18.31 10.57 12.73
CA PRO A 168 17.63 11.16 13.87
C PRO A 168 17.44 10.10 14.97
N PRO A 169 17.92 10.34 16.19
CA PRO A 169 17.87 9.35 17.27
C PRO A 169 16.44 9.14 17.76
N GLU A 170 15.54 10.10 17.54
CA GLU A 170 14.18 10.08 18.07
C GLU A 170 13.13 10.05 16.96
N THR A 171 12.08 9.28 17.23
CA THR A 171 10.85 9.33 16.46
C THR A 171 9.70 9.70 17.36
N ARG A 172 8.82 10.57 16.87
CA ARG A 172 7.65 11.03 17.61
C ARG A 172 6.39 10.79 16.79
N ASP A 173 5.34 10.33 17.45
CA ASP A 173 4.01 10.23 16.86
C ASP A 173 3.27 11.55 17.10
N ILE A 174 2.81 12.18 16.01
CA ILE A 174 2.06 13.45 16.03
C ILE A 174 0.68 13.27 15.41
N SER A 175 -0.31 13.98 15.93
CA SER A 175 -1.69 13.96 15.40
C SER A 175 -1.94 15.16 14.50
N VAL A 176 -2.16 14.91 13.21
CA VAL A 176 -2.25 15.96 12.17
C VAL A 176 -3.51 15.79 11.33
N SER A 177 -4.07 16.92 10.88
CA SER A 177 -5.20 16.90 9.94
C SER A 177 -4.75 16.40 8.57
N CYS A 178 -5.69 15.87 7.78
CA CYS A 178 -5.50 15.56 6.37
C CYS A 178 -5.01 16.78 5.55
N ASN A 179 -5.35 18.00 5.96
CA ASN A 179 -4.89 19.24 5.32
C ASN A 179 -3.44 19.62 5.69
N ASN A 180 -2.83 18.93 6.65
CA ASN A 180 -1.46 19.17 7.11
C ASN A 180 -0.47 18.10 6.64
N ILE A 181 -0.88 17.23 5.72
CA ILE A 181 -0.03 16.19 5.14
C ILE A 181 -0.05 16.24 3.62
N ARG A 182 1.14 16.13 3.02
CA ARG A 182 1.34 15.90 1.59
C ARG A 182 1.58 14.42 1.36
N ILE A 183 0.65 13.77 0.68
CA ILE A 183 0.75 12.37 0.29
C ILE A 183 1.65 12.25 -0.94
N ALA A 184 2.58 11.29 -0.91
CA ALA A 184 3.53 11.09 -2.01
C ALA A 184 2.84 10.76 -3.34
N VAL A 185 3.40 11.27 -4.43
CA VAL A 185 2.96 10.95 -5.80
C VAL A 185 3.05 9.44 -6.02
N GLY A 186 2.04 8.90 -6.68
CA GLY A 186 1.91 7.48 -6.98
C GLY A 186 1.16 6.67 -5.94
N THR A 187 0.86 7.25 -4.77
CA THR A 187 0.00 6.65 -3.74
C THR A 187 -1.42 6.46 -4.26
N HIS A 188 -2.04 5.34 -3.90
CA HIS A 188 -3.45 5.09 -4.23
C HIS A 188 -4.29 5.58 -3.07
N VAL A 189 -5.33 6.33 -3.38
CA VAL A 189 -6.15 6.98 -2.38
C VAL A 189 -7.61 6.82 -2.72
N ARG A 190 -8.42 6.66 -1.68
CA ARG A 190 -9.87 6.62 -1.78
C ARG A 190 -10.40 8.05 -1.76
N LEU A 191 -11.32 8.34 -2.67
CA LEU A 191 -12.00 9.62 -2.73
C LEU A 191 -13.24 9.60 -1.84
N GLU A 192 -13.42 10.62 -1.02
CA GLU A 192 -14.58 10.76 -0.13
C GLU A 192 -15.00 12.23 0.02
N GLY A 193 -16.27 12.47 0.35
CA GLY A 193 -16.80 13.81 0.61
C GLY A 193 -16.82 14.74 -0.60
N LEU A 194 -16.73 14.22 -1.84
CA LEU A 194 -16.86 15.03 -3.04
C LEU A 194 -18.32 15.44 -3.24
N GLU A 195 -18.61 16.73 -3.26
CA GLU A 195 -19.97 17.27 -3.46
C GLU A 195 -20.32 17.42 -4.95
N GLN A 196 -19.39 17.92 -5.77
CA GLN A 196 -19.62 18.11 -7.21
C GLN A 196 -19.45 16.84 -8.04
N ARG A 197 -18.82 15.82 -7.46
CA ARG A 197 -18.36 14.61 -8.15
C ARG A 197 -18.66 13.36 -7.32
N VAL A 198 -19.88 13.31 -6.76
CA VAL A 198 -20.34 12.29 -5.82
C VAL A 198 -20.19 10.85 -6.33
N GLN A 199 -20.27 10.63 -7.64
CA GLN A 199 -20.14 9.31 -8.27
C GLN A 199 -18.75 8.68 -8.07
N TRP A 200 -17.76 9.49 -7.71
CA TRP A 200 -16.40 9.02 -7.44
C TRP A 200 -16.13 8.76 -5.95
N ASN A 201 -17.07 9.09 -5.05
CA ASN A 201 -16.93 8.74 -3.64
C ASN A 201 -16.87 7.22 -3.47
N GLY A 202 -15.96 6.76 -2.61
CA GLY A 202 -15.65 5.35 -2.40
C GLY A 202 -14.75 4.73 -3.47
N LYS A 203 -14.41 5.46 -4.54
CA LYS A 203 -13.50 4.98 -5.59
C LYS A 203 -12.04 5.29 -5.26
N TYR A 204 -11.12 4.43 -5.72
CA TYR A 204 -9.69 4.64 -5.60
C TYR A 204 -9.09 5.22 -6.87
N GLY A 205 -8.13 6.13 -6.69
CA GLY A 205 -7.31 6.67 -7.76
C GLY A 205 -5.85 6.83 -7.33
N ARG A 206 -4.98 7.04 -8.32
CA ARG A 206 -3.55 7.26 -8.07
C ARG A 206 -3.24 8.75 -8.08
N ILE A 207 -2.58 9.26 -7.04
CA ILE A 207 -2.07 10.64 -7.05
C ILE A 207 -1.03 10.78 -8.15
N VAL A 208 -1.22 11.74 -9.05
CA VAL A 208 -0.31 12.04 -10.16
C VAL A 208 0.61 13.19 -9.82
N LYS A 209 0.05 14.26 -9.24
CA LYS A 209 0.81 15.42 -8.76
C LYS A 209 0.00 16.21 -7.76
N TRP A 210 0.72 17.06 -7.04
CA TRP A 210 0.16 18.14 -6.25
C TRP A 210 0.11 19.41 -7.11
N ILE A 211 -0.98 20.16 -7.01
CA ILE A 211 -1.17 21.45 -7.65
C ILE A 211 -1.29 22.48 -6.54
N ASP A 212 -0.27 23.32 -6.38
CA ASP A 212 -0.32 24.41 -5.41
C ASP A 212 -1.43 25.41 -5.78
N GLY A 213 -2.13 25.92 -4.76
CA GLY A 213 -3.30 26.80 -4.95
C GLY A 213 -2.97 28.22 -5.39
N GLY A 214 -1.69 28.57 -5.51
CA GLY A 214 -1.25 29.96 -5.74
C GLY A 214 -1.38 30.84 -4.50
N GLU A 215 -0.89 32.08 -4.63
CA GLU A 215 -0.97 33.11 -3.59
C GLU A 215 -2.44 33.53 -3.39
N GLY A 216 -2.98 33.36 -2.17
CA GLY A 216 -4.40 33.58 -1.86
C GLY A 216 -5.35 32.41 -2.14
N GLY A 217 -4.84 31.26 -2.59
CA GLY A 217 -5.63 30.08 -2.90
C GLY A 217 -6.04 29.21 -1.70
N ASP A 218 -7.17 28.53 -1.84
CA ASP A 218 -7.91 27.71 -0.85
C ASP A 218 -7.23 26.38 -0.45
N GLY A 219 -5.90 26.39 -0.33
CA GLY A 219 -5.06 25.20 -0.22
C GLY A 219 -4.90 24.48 -1.56
N GLY A 220 -3.72 23.88 -1.81
CA GLY A 220 -3.50 23.13 -3.04
C GLY A 220 -4.39 21.89 -3.17
N ARG A 221 -4.36 21.25 -4.34
CA ARG A 221 -5.19 20.09 -4.67
C ARG A 221 -4.35 18.95 -5.22
N TYR A 222 -4.78 17.73 -4.98
CA TYR A 222 -4.22 16.56 -5.65
C TYR A 222 -4.89 16.35 -7.01
N GLU A 223 -4.09 16.13 -8.04
CA GLU A 223 -4.58 15.50 -9.25
C GLU A 223 -4.58 13.98 -9.05
N VAL A 224 -5.78 13.40 -8.97
CA VAL A 224 -6.00 11.97 -8.78
C VAL A 224 -6.52 11.35 -10.05
N ARG A 225 -5.76 10.40 -10.59
CA ARG A 225 -6.11 9.68 -11.82
C ARG A 225 -6.94 8.45 -11.50
N LEU A 226 -8.12 8.38 -12.10
CA LEU A 226 -9.13 7.33 -11.89
C LEU A 226 -9.27 6.40 -13.10
N SER A 227 -8.75 6.79 -14.26
CA SER A 227 -8.62 5.92 -15.44
C SER A 227 -7.47 6.40 -16.33
N ARG A 228 -7.24 5.74 -17.47
CA ARG A 228 -6.23 6.21 -18.44
C ARG A 228 -6.52 7.60 -18.99
N GLN A 229 -7.80 7.96 -19.09
CA GLN A 229 -8.27 9.19 -19.73
C GLN A 229 -8.90 10.18 -18.75
N TYR A 230 -8.99 9.84 -17.47
CA TYR A 230 -9.73 10.64 -16.51
C TYR A 230 -8.96 10.88 -15.21
N ALA A 231 -8.87 12.16 -14.85
CA ALA A 231 -8.32 12.64 -13.58
C ALA A 231 -9.22 13.71 -12.96
N VAL A 232 -9.14 13.84 -11.65
CA VAL A 232 -9.92 14.79 -10.85
C VAL A 232 -9.00 15.59 -9.94
N LEU A 233 -9.33 16.87 -9.74
CA LEU A 233 -8.64 17.70 -8.75
C LEU A 233 -9.42 17.67 -7.44
N VAL A 234 -8.79 17.20 -6.37
CA VAL A 234 -9.43 16.99 -5.07
C VAL A 234 -8.66 17.69 -3.95
N LYS A 235 -9.38 18.25 -2.99
CA LYS A 235 -8.79 18.84 -1.79
C LYS A 235 -8.21 17.71 -0.90
N PRO A 236 -7.19 17.97 -0.06
CA PRO A 236 -6.64 16.96 0.83
C PRO A 236 -7.68 16.29 1.73
N GLN A 237 -8.65 17.07 2.23
CA GLN A 237 -9.77 16.55 3.03
C GLN A 237 -10.68 15.55 2.31
N ASN A 238 -10.65 15.49 0.98
CA ASN A 238 -11.44 14.56 0.18
C ASN A 238 -10.70 13.25 -0.15
N VAL A 239 -9.56 13.03 0.50
CA VAL A 239 -8.66 11.91 0.23
C VAL A 239 -8.49 11.08 1.49
N ARG A 240 -8.60 9.75 1.36
CA ARG A 240 -8.35 8.77 2.44
C ARG A 240 -7.35 7.70 2.00
N LEU A 241 -6.57 7.22 2.96
CA LEU A 241 -5.51 6.21 2.79
C LEU A 241 -5.96 4.82 3.20
#